data_AF-A0A1Q7WJE2-F1
#
_entry.id   AF-A0A1Q7WJE2-F1
#
_cell.length_a   1.000
_cell.length_b   1.000
_cell.length_c   1.000
_cell.angle_alpha   90.00
_cell.angle_beta   90.00
_cell.angle_gamma   90.00
#
_symmetry.space_group_name_H-M   'P 1'
#
loop_
_entity.id
_entity.type
_entity.pdbx_description
1 polymer ?
#
loop_
_entity_poly.entity_id
_entity_poly.type
_entity_poly.pdbx_seq_one_letter_code
_entity_poly.pdbx_strand_id
1 'polypeptide(L)'
;ADGYGTVRVAAIGTYGDTRHTLVDRSRYDGPFLPGFVSRDPIVPRRPDQPRRLFQAIDHVVGNVELGHMDEWVDFYRRVMGFTNMAEFIGDDIATDYSALMSKVVASGTRKVKFPLNEPAVSRRKSQIDEYLEFYGGPGAQHVALATGDILATVDAMRAAGVEFLETPDSYYEDPALRARIGTVRAPIEELRERRILVDRDEDGYLLQIFTKPVQDRPTVFFELIERHGSLGFGKGNFKALFEAIEREQERRGNL
;
A
#
# COMPACT_ATOMS: atom_id res chain seq x y z
N ALA A 1 -16.32 -25.18 14.01
CA ALA A 1 -15.48 -26.38 13.89
C ALA A 1 -15.98 -27.20 12.70
N ASP A 2 -15.14 -28.00 12.09
CA ASP A 2 -15.49 -29.00 11.08
C ASP A 2 -14.52 -30.20 11.18
N GLY A 3 -14.45 -31.04 10.15
CA GLY A 3 -13.54 -32.20 10.10
C GLY A 3 -12.05 -31.86 10.18
N TYR A 4 -11.66 -30.61 10.00
CA TYR A 4 -10.29 -30.09 10.04
C TYR A 4 -9.96 -29.35 11.37
N GLY A 5 -10.86 -29.46 12.36
CA GLY A 5 -10.65 -28.91 13.70
C GLY A 5 -11.45 -27.64 13.98
N THR A 6 -10.88 -26.74 14.79
CA THR A 6 -11.61 -25.58 15.35
C THR A 6 -10.87 -24.27 15.15
N VAL A 7 -11.61 -23.26 14.69
CA VAL A 7 -11.19 -21.86 14.67
C VAL A 7 -12.00 -21.08 15.69
N ARG A 8 -11.35 -20.18 16.42
CA ARG A 8 -12.02 -19.17 17.25
C ARG A 8 -11.93 -17.81 16.55
N VAL A 9 -13.06 -17.11 16.52
CA VAL A 9 -13.16 -15.80 15.89
C VAL A 9 -13.76 -14.78 16.86
N ALA A 10 -13.26 -13.56 16.78
CA ALA A 10 -13.87 -12.37 17.37
C ALA A 10 -13.77 -11.23 16.34
N ALA A 11 -14.53 -10.15 16.53
CA ALA A 11 -14.44 -8.98 15.66
C ALA A 11 -14.54 -7.70 16.48
N ILE A 12 -13.77 -6.68 16.07
CA ILE A 12 -13.88 -5.33 16.59
C ILE A 12 -13.98 -4.34 15.43
N GLY A 13 -14.71 -3.24 15.64
CA GLY A 13 -14.74 -2.12 14.69
C GLY A 13 -13.43 -1.34 14.70
N THR A 14 -13.14 -0.68 13.59
CA THR A 14 -12.11 0.37 13.47
C THR A 14 -12.71 1.52 12.66
N TYR A 15 -11.90 2.37 12.01
CA TYR A 15 -12.36 3.50 11.21
C TYR A 15 -13.43 3.15 10.17
N GLY A 16 -14.41 4.05 10.03
CA GLY A 16 -15.56 3.88 9.14
C GLY A 16 -16.32 2.58 9.45
N ASP A 17 -16.69 1.85 8.40
CA ASP A 17 -17.34 0.54 8.52
C ASP A 17 -16.35 -0.64 8.52
N THR A 18 -15.05 -0.35 8.63
CA THR A 18 -14.01 -1.37 8.61
C THR A 18 -13.99 -2.16 9.93
N ARG A 19 -13.73 -3.46 9.86
CA ARG A 19 -13.59 -4.33 11.04
C ARG A 19 -12.33 -5.18 11.00
N HIS A 20 -11.75 -5.41 12.18
CA HIS A 20 -10.71 -6.41 12.37
C HIS A 20 -11.32 -7.70 12.88
N THR A 21 -11.17 -8.79 12.12
CA THR A 21 -11.51 -10.14 12.59
C THR A 21 -10.28 -10.78 13.21
N LEU A 22 -10.35 -11.08 14.50
CA LEU A 22 -9.30 -11.78 15.23
C LEU A 22 -9.50 -13.29 15.06
N VAL A 23 -8.53 -13.96 14.45
CA VAL A 23 -8.65 -15.38 14.06
C VAL A 23 -7.58 -16.20 14.78
N ASP A 24 -8.02 -17.07 15.69
CA ASP A 24 -7.19 -18.15 16.24
C ASP A 24 -7.50 -19.45 15.49
N ARG A 25 -6.58 -19.80 14.58
CA ARG A 25 -6.59 -21.03 13.77
C ARG A 25 -5.51 -22.03 14.21
N SER A 26 -5.00 -21.92 15.44
CA SER A 26 -3.92 -22.79 15.94
C SER A 26 -4.29 -24.29 15.98
N ARG A 27 -5.58 -24.60 15.98
CA ARG A 27 -6.13 -25.96 16.02
C ARG A 27 -6.98 -26.29 14.78
N TYR A 28 -6.59 -25.73 13.63
CA TYR A 28 -7.29 -25.90 12.36
C TYR A 28 -6.29 -26.11 11.22
N ASP A 29 -6.48 -27.18 10.45
CA ASP A 29 -5.63 -27.56 9.31
C ASP A 29 -6.36 -27.59 7.96
N GLY A 30 -7.59 -27.08 7.93
CA GLY A 30 -8.43 -27.05 6.74
C GLY A 30 -8.01 -25.97 5.74
N PRO A 31 -8.69 -25.90 4.57
CA PRO A 31 -8.25 -25.07 3.45
C PRO A 31 -8.27 -23.57 3.76
N PHE A 32 -9.21 -23.11 4.61
CA PHE A 32 -9.30 -21.70 5.00
C PHE A 32 -9.93 -21.52 6.39
N LEU A 33 -11.25 -21.71 6.49
CA LEU A 33 -12.06 -21.60 7.71
C LEU A 33 -13.18 -22.66 7.68
N PRO A 34 -13.75 -23.04 8.83
CA PRO A 34 -14.84 -23.99 8.88
C PRO A 34 -15.99 -23.65 7.93
N GLY A 35 -16.39 -24.62 7.11
CA GLY A 35 -17.44 -24.45 6.09
C GLY A 35 -16.94 -24.05 4.69
N PHE A 36 -15.66 -23.72 4.53
CA PHE A 36 -15.03 -23.56 3.22
C PHE A 36 -14.50 -24.90 2.69
N VAL A 37 -14.50 -25.06 1.37
CA VAL A 37 -14.03 -26.27 0.69
C VAL A 37 -12.91 -25.93 -0.31
N SER A 38 -11.99 -26.86 -0.53
CA SER A 38 -10.95 -26.73 -1.55
C SER A 38 -11.55 -26.57 -2.95
N ARG A 39 -10.90 -25.75 -3.76
CA ARG A 39 -11.26 -25.51 -5.17
C ARG A 39 -9.98 -25.47 -6.00
N ASP A 40 -10.07 -25.96 -7.23
CA ASP A 40 -8.99 -25.83 -8.20
C ASP A 40 -8.84 -24.37 -8.66
N PRO A 41 -7.63 -23.97 -9.10
CA PRO A 41 -7.40 -22.64 -9.67
C PRO A 41 -8.36 -22.33 -10.83
N ILE A 42 -8.98 -21.14 -10.80
CA ILE A 42 -9.90 -20.68 -11.84
C ILE A 42 -9.16 -20.42 -13.16
N VAL A 43 -7.94 -19.90 -13.06
CA VAL A 43 -7.09 -19.56 -14.21
C VAL A 43 -5.86 -20.47 -14.18
N PRO A 44 -5.54 -21.18 -15.28
CA PRO A 44 -4.32 -21.97 -15.36
C PRO A 44 -3.11 -21.05 -15.31
N ARG A 45 -2.05 -21.49 -14.63
CA ARG A 45 -0.79 -20.76 -14.63
C ARG A 45 -0.22 -20.72 -16.04
N ARG A 46 0.19 -19.54 -16.51
CA ARG A 46 0.91 -19.42 -17.79
C ARG A 46 2.37 -19.89 -17.61
N PRO A 47 2.95 -20.63 -18.57
CA PRO A 47 4.31 -21.18 -18.43
C PRO A 47 5.40 -20.14 -18.17
N ASP A 48 5.23 -18.95 -18.73
CA ASP A 48 6.11 -17.78 -18.68
C ASP A 48 5.90 -16.90 -17.44
N GLN A 49 4.85 -17.16 -16.63
CA GLN A 49 4.59 -16.40 -15.42
C GLN A 49 5.48 -16.87 -14.26
N PRO A 50 6.02 -15.95 -13.43
CA PRO A 50 6.70 -16.32 -12.20
C PRO A 50 5.80 -17.19 -11.31
N ARG A 51 6.43 -18.09 -10.55
CA ARG A 51 5.70 -19.06 -9.70
C ARG A 51 4.77 -18.38 -8.69
N ARG A 52 5.15 -17.20 -8.21
CA ARG A 52 4.39 -16.34 -7.31
C ARG A 52 4.57 -14.90 -7.76
N LEU A 53 3.46 -14.18 -7.94
CA LEU A 53 3.49 -12.73 -8.19
C LEU A 53 3.77 -11.96 -6.89
N PHE A 54 3.21 -12.41 -5.77
CA PHE A 54 3.44 -11.84 -4.45
C PHE A 54 3.35 -12.95 -3.41
N GLN A 55 3.78 -12.65 -2.18
CA GLN A 55 3.97 -13.67 -1.14
C GLN A 55 3.40 -13.28 0.23
N ALA A 56 3.11 -12.00 0.46
CA ALA A 56 2.51 -11.53 1.70
C ALA A 56 1.84 -10.17 1.50
N ILE A 57 0.96 -9.80 2.42
CA ILE A 57 0.56 -8.40 2.61
C ILE A 57 1.67 -7.72 3.40
N ASP A 58 2.27 -6.66 2.84
CA ASP A 58 3.28 -5.87 3.55
C ASP A 58 2.61 -4.91 4.54
N HIS A 59 1.61 -4.15 4.09
CA HIS A 59 0.87 -3.20 4.92
C HIS A 59 -0.50 -2.87 4.30
N VAL A 60 -1.38 -2.28 5.08
CA VAL A 60 -2.70 -1.79 4.63
C VAL A 60 -2.86 -0.35 5.09
N VAL A 61 -3.17 0.55 4.16
CA VAL A 61 -3.29 1.99 4.44
C VAL A 61 -4.74 2.37 4.62
N GLY A 62 -5.05 3.07 5.71
CA GLY A 62 -6.37 3.62 5.99
C GLY A 62 -6.39 5.13 5.75
N ASN A 63 -7.43 5.62 5.07
CA ASN A 63 -7.71 7.05 4.96
C ASN A 63 -8.83 7.41 5.94
N VAL A 64 -8.64 8.49 6.70
CA VAL A 64 -9.58 9.01 7.70
C VAL A 64 -9.78 10.51 7.51
N GLU A 65 -10.81 11.08 8.11
CA GLU A 65 -11.14 12.49 8.00
C GLU A 65 -10.10 13.40 8.66
N LEU A 66 -10.09 14.68 8.26
CA LEU A 66 -9.24 15.70 8.83
C LEU A 66 -9.38 15.77 10.37
N GLY A 67 -8.27 15.63 11.08
CA GLY A 67 -8.21 15.74 12.55
C GLY A 67 -8.53 14.44 13.27
N HIS A 68 -8.76 13.34 12.55
CA HIS A 68 -9.07 12.03 13.14
C HIS A 68 -7.90 11.04 13.05
N MET A 69 -6.77 11.36 12.40
CA MET A 69 -5.61 10.47 12.33
C MET A 69 -5.12 10.06 13.72
N ASP A 70 -4.96 11.03 14.63
CA ASP A 70 -4.46 10.79 15.98
C ASP A 70 -5.42 9.97 16.83
N GLU A 71 -6.73 10.12 16.62
CA GLU A 71 -7.75 9.28 17.25
C GLU A 71 -7.54 7.80 16.89
N TRP A 72 -7.32 7.51 15.61
CA TRP A 72 -7.15 6.14 15.14
C TRP A 72 -5.77 5.55 15.48
N VAL A 73 -4.72 6.36 15.46
CA VAL A 73 -3.40 5.96 16.00
C VAL A 73 -3.54 5.56 17.48
N ASP A 74 -4.24 6.37 18.27
CA ASP A 74 -4.49 6.11 19.68
C ASP A 74 -5.37 4.89 19.91
N PHE A 75 -6.35 4.64 19.04
CA PHE A 75 -7.14 3.41 19.04
C PHE A 75 -6.23 2.18 18.92
N TYR A 76 -5.37 2.10 17.91
CA TYR A 76 -4.48 0.94 17.74
C TYR A 76 -3.49 0.78 18.90
N ARG A 77 -2.99 1.89 19.44
CA ARG A 77 -2.12 1.89 20.63
C ARG A 77 -2.84 1.30 21.84
N ARG A 78 -4.03 1.81 22.16
CA ARG A 78 -4.77 1.44 23.39
C ARG A 78 -5.45 0.09 23.30
N VAL A 79 -6.03 -0.25 22.15
CA VAL A 79 -6.88 -1.43 21.98
C VAL A 79 -6.06 -2.66 21.58
N MET A 80 -5.04 -2.47 20.73
CA MET A 80 -4.25 -3.58 20.19
C MET A 80 -2.79 -3.60 20.70
N GLY A 81 -2.35 -2.59 21.45
CA GLY A 81 -0.98 -2.49 21.94
C GLY A 81 0.03 -2.22 20.82
N PHE A 82 -0.39 -1.60 19.72
CA PHE A 82 0.50 -1.22 18.63
C PHE A 82 1.34 0.00 19.04
N THR A 83 2.47 0.20 18.37
CA THR A 83 3.36 1.34 18.60
C THR A 83 3.55 2.14 17.33
N ASN A 84 3.79 3.44 17.47
CA ASN A 84 4.16 4.30 16.35
C ASN A 84 5.50 3.85 15.76
N MET A 85 5.55 3.73 14.45
CA MET A 85 6.72 3.29 13.70
C MET A 85 7.34 4.43 12.90
N ALA A 86 6.51 5.27 12.29
CA ALA A 86 6.91 6.43 11.51
C ALA A 86 5.79 7.48 11.51
N GLU A 87 6.18 8.73 11.30
CA GLU A 87 5.29 9.87 11.17
C GLU A 87 5.82 10.77 10.06
N PHE A 88 4.92 11.25 9.22
CA PHE A 88 5.21 12.11 8.09
C PHE A 88 4.22 13.27 8.10
N ILE A 89 4.71 14.50 8.23
CA ILE A 89 3.90 15.70 8.42
C ILE A 89 4.39 16.83 7.50
N GLY A 90 3.46 17.61 6.97
CA GLY A 90 3.76 18.89 6.33
C GLY A 90 4.62 18.76 5.08
N ASP A 91 5.73 19.50 5.03
CA ASP A 91 6.65 19.58 3.88
C ASP A 91 7.26 18.22 3.47
N ASP A 92 7.19 17.22 4.35
CA ASP A 92 7.65 15.86 4.08
C ASP A 92 6.82 15.17 2.98
N ILE A 93 5.53 15.52 2.86
CA ILE A 93 4.56 14.92 1.93
C ILE A 93 3.60 16.00 1.39
N ALA A 94 4.17 17.14 0.99
CA ALA A 94 3.46 18.18 0.27
C ALA A 94 3.95 18.26 -1.19
N THR A 95 3.02 18.32 -2.13
CA THR A 95 3.27 18.84 -3.48
C THR A 95 3.06 20.36 -3.47
N ASP A 96 3.31 21.02 -4.61
CA ASP A 96 3.01 22.45 -4.76
C ASP A 96 1.50 22.77 -4.62
N TYR A 97 0.64 21.75 -4.68
CA TYR A 97 -0.82 21.89 -4.79
C TYR A 97 -1.60 21.23 -3.65
N SER A 98 -1.18 20.04 -3.19
CA SER A 98 -1.84 19.29 -2.14
C SER A 98 -0.86 18.74 -1.10
N ALA A 99 -1.38 18.37 0.08
CA ALA A 99 -0.59 17.75 1.12
C ALA A 99 -1.44 16.71 1.88
N LEU A 100 -0.75 15.81 2.59
CA LEU A 100 -1.37 14.94 3.58
C LEU A 100 -0.48 14.73 4.80
N MET A 101 -1.07 14.20 5.85
CA MET A 101 -0.35 13.72 7.03
C MET A 101 -0.52 12.22 7.14
N SER A 102 0.54 11.53 7.56
CA SER A 102 0.53 10.08 7.71
C SER A 102 1.25 9.62 8.96
N LYS A 103 0.62 8.72 9.71
CA LYS A 103 1.20 8.03 10.86
C LYS A 103 1.10 6.54 10.68
N VAL A 104 2.19 5.83 10.94
CA VAL A 104 2.23 4.38 10.85
C VAL A 104 2.22 3.76 12.24
N VAL A 105 1.23 2.92 12.50
CA VAL A 105 1.21 2.03 13.68
C VAL A 105 1.56 0.60 13.29
N ALA A 106 2.31 -0.09 14.15
CA ALA A 106 2.73 -1.47 13.90
C ALA A 106 2.57 -2.36 15.14
N SER A 107 2.33 -3.65 14.91
CA SER A 107 2.34 -4.65 15.99
C SER A 107 3.76 -4.85 16.53
N GLY A 108 3.91 -5.43 17.72
CA GLY A 108 5.23 -5.63 18.35
C GLY A 108 6.24 -6.43 17.51
N THR A 109 5.76 -7.35 16.64
CA THR A 109 6.62 -8.10 15.70
C THR A 109 6.86 -7.36 14.37
N ARG A 110 6.22 -6.20 14.18
CA ARG A 110 6.19 -5.39 12.95
C ARG A 110 5.68 -6.11 11.69
N LYS A 111 5.08 -7.30 11.86
CA LYS A 111 4.44 -8.04 10.76
C LYS A 111 3.14 -7.40 10.28
N VAL A 112 2.44 -6.70 11.17
CA VAL A 112 1.21 -5.97 10.85
C VAL A 112 1.52 -4.49 10.97
N LYS A 113 1.31 -3.76 9.88
CA LYS A 113 1.63 -2.33 9.73
C LYS A 113 0.42 -1.62 9.12
N PHE A 114 -0.03 -0.54 9.75
CA PHE A 114 -1.13 0.29 9.28
C PHE A 114 -0.71 1.76 9.22
N PRO A 115 -0.32 2.25 8.04
CA PRO A 115 -0.30 3.67 7.77
C PRO A 115 -1.74 4.23 7.82
N LEU A 116 -1.91 5.36 8.49
CA LEU A 116 -3.16 6.09 8.62
C LEU A 116 -2.93 7.49 8.06
N ASN A 117 -3.74 7.87 7.07
CA ASN A 117 -3.63 9.15 6.40
C ASN A 117 -4.85 10.02 6.70
N GLU A 118 -4.62 11.31 6.85
CA GLU A 118 -5.66 12.34 6.83
C GLU A 118 -5.29 13.43 5.83
N PRO A 119 -6.27 14.16 5.26
CA PRO A 119 -5.97 15.29 4.39
C PRO A 119 -5.22 16.39 5.18
N ALA A 120 -4.40 17.18 4.50
CA ALA A 120 -3.80 18.39 5.06
C ALA A 120 -4.30 19.64 4.33
N VAL A 121 -4.39 20.76 5.06
CA VAL A 121 -4.86 22.03 4.51
C VAL A 121 -3.89 22.50 3.42
N SER A 122 -4.39 22.61 2.19
CA SER A 122 -3.60 22.98 1.01
C SER A 122 -4.43 23.80 0.02
N ARG A 123 -3.81 24.23 -1.09
CA ARG A 123 -4.46 25.12 -2.09
C ARG A 123 -5.50 24.39 -2.93
N ARG A 124 -5.35 23.07 -3.11
CA ARG A 124 -6.25 22.21 -3.87
C ARG A 124 -6.79 21.09 -2.99
N LYS A 125 -7.75 20.35 -3.52
CA LYS A 125 -8.36 19.22 -2.82
C LYS A 125 -7.32 18.09 -2.66
N SER A 126 -7.18 17.54 -1.45
CA SER A 126 -6.26 16.42 -1.21
C SER A 126 -6.79 15.14 -1.85
N GLN A 127 -5.90 14.22 -2.23
CA GLN A 127 -6.33 12.88 -2.62
C GLN A 127 -7.09 12.14 -1.51
N ILE A 128 -6.79 12.46 -0.26
CA ILE A 128 -7.52 11.87 0.84
C ILE A 128 -8.97 12.39 0.85
N ASP A 129 -9.21 13.67 0.52
CA ASP A 129 -10.56 14.21 0.37
C ASP A 129 -11.32 13.59 -0.81
N GLU A 130 -10.65 13.37 -1.96
CA GLU A 130 -11.26 12.66 -3.09
C GLU A 130 -11.66 11.23 -2.67
N TYR A 131 -10.76 10.51 -2.02
CA TYR A 131 -11.07 9.17 -1.51
C TYR A 131 -12.31 9.21 -0.60
N LEU A 132 -12.33 10.08 0.41
CA LEU A 132 -13.41 10.15 1.40
C LEU A 132 -14.75 10.48 0.74
N GLU A 133 -14.77 11.39 -0.25
CA GLU A 133 -15.98 11.74 -1.00
C GLU A 133 -16.53 10.55 -1.80
N PHE A 134 -15.68 9.90 -2.61
CA PHE A 134 -16.13 8.82 -3.51
C PHE A 134 -16.35 7.49 -2.78
N TYR A 135 -15.64 7.25 -1.68
CA TYR A 135 -15.84 6.08 -0.83
C TYR A 135 -17.04 6.26 0.10
N GLY A 136 -17.31 7.48 0.55
CA GLY A 136 -18.40 7.82 1.48
C GLY A 136 -17.98 7.76 2.95
N GLY A 137 -16.70 8.05 3.26
CA GLY A 137 -16.14 8.01 4.62
C GLY A 137 -14.79 7.30 4.70
N PRO A 138 -14.32 6.96 5.91
CA PRO A 138 -13.03 6.31 6.13
C PRO A 138 -12.99 4.88 5.64
N GLY A 139 -11.81 4.44 5.24
CA GLY A 139 -11.63 3.07 4.75
C GLY A 139 -10.20 2.75 4.33
N ALA A 140 -10.00 1.49 3.93
CA ALA A 140 -8.73 1.06 3.35
C ALA A 140 -8.55 1.70 1.96
N GLN A 141 -7.46 2.46 1.79
CA GLN A 141 -7.09 3.05 0.51
C GLN A 141 -6.34 2.05 -0.36
N HIS A 142 -5.31 1.41 0.19
CA HIS A 142 -4.57 0.41 -0.57
C HIS A 142 -4.01 -0.71 0.31
N VAL A 143 -3.73 -1.82 -0.37
CA VAL A 143 -3.05 -2.99 0.21
C VAL A 143 -1.74 -3.18 -0.54
N ALA A 144 -0.64 -3.14 0.20
CA ALA A 144 0.67 -3.41 -0.35
C ALA A 144 0.97 -4.90 -0.30
N LEU A 145 1.45 -5.44 -1.42
CA LEU A 145 1.74 -6.85 -1.64
C LEU A 145 3.25 -7.02 -1.81
N ALA A 146 3.87 -7.73 -0.87
CA ALA A 146 5.29 -8.03 -0.91
C ALA A 146 5.59 -9.04 -2.04
N THR A 147 6.56 -8.73 -2.88
CA THR A 147 7.10 -9.64 -3.91
C THR A 147 8.60 -9.81 -3.77
N GLY A 148 9.13 -10.94 -4.27
CA GLY A 148 10.56 -11.21 -4.35
C GLY A 148 11.17 -10.86 -5.71
N ASP A 149 10.35 -10.56 -6.71
CA ASP A 149 10.80 -10.11 -8.02
C ASP A 149 9.77 -9.17 -8.67
N ILE A 150 9.84 -7.90 -8.31
CA ILE A 150 8.94 -6.83 -8.75
C ILE A 150 9.02 -6.58 -10.25
N LEU A 151 10.19 -6.75 -10.89
CA LEU A 151 10.33 -6.60 -12.34
C LEU A 151 9.46 -7.62 -13.07
N ALA A 152 9.67 -8.91 -12.76
CA ALA A 152 8.90 -9.99 -13.35
C ALA A 152 7.41 -9.95 -12.96
N THR A 153 7.11 -9.48 -11.73
CA THR A 153 5.74 -9.33 -11.26
C THR A 153 4.99 -8.26 -12.03
N VAL A 154 5.59 -7.08 -12.24
CA VAL A 154 5.00 -5.98 -13.01
C VAL A 154 4.76 -6.40 -14.45
N ASP A 155 5.74 -7.03 -15.09
CA ASP A 155 5.62 -7.51 -16.46
C ASP A 155 4.48 -8.52 -16.61
N ALA A 156 4.41 -9.49 -15.70
CA ALA A 156 3.35 -10.49 -15.70
C ALA A 156 1.96 -9.89 -15.41
N MET A 157 1.87 -8.91 -14.52
CA MET A 157 0.60 -8.23 -14.20
C MET A 157 0.13 -7.35 -15.35
N ARG A 158 1.03 -6.63 -16.04
CA ARG A 158 0.71 -5.88 -17.27
C ARG A 158 0.24 -6.81 -18.38
N ALA A 159 0.92 -7.94 -18.60
CA ALA A 159 0.51 -8.97 -19.56
C ALA A 159 -0.84 -9.64 -19.21
N ALA A 160 -1.29 -9.50 -17.96
CA ALA A 160 -2.61 -9.93 -17.49
C ALA A 160 -3.67 -8.80 -17.54
N GLY A 161 -3.30 -7.59 -17.97
CA GLY A 161 -4.20 -6.46 -18.15
C GLY A 161 -4.27 -5.50 -16.95
N VAL A 162 -3.39 -5.63 -15.95
CA VAL A 162 -3.35 -4.68 -14.83
C VAL A 162 -2.70 -3.38 -15.27
N GLU A 163 -3.37 -2.28 -15.00
CA GLU A 163 -2.86 -0.93 -15.21
C GLU A 163 -2.19 -0.38 -13.94
N PHE A 164 -1.07 0.30 -14.13
CA PHE A 164 -0.32 0.96 -13.06
C PHE A 164 -0.36 2.49 -13.25
N LEU A 165 -0.08 3.21 -12.17
CA LEU A 165 0.12 4.66 -12.24
C LEU A 165 1.37 5.00 -13.07
N GLU A 166 1.32 6.12 -13.76
CA GLU A 166 2.40 6.61 -14.61
C GLU A 166 3.26 7.62 -13.85
N THR A 167 4.49 7.22 -13.55
CA THR A 167 5.53 8.12 -13.01
C THR A 167 6.21 8.86 -14.16
N PRO A 168 6.39 10.19 -14.09
CA PRO A 168 7.03 10.94 -15.15
C PRO A 168 8.51 10.54 -15.31
N ASP A 169 9.03 10.64 -16.53
CA ASP A 169 10.43 10.34 -16.83
C ASP A 169 11.42 11.21 -16.03
N SER A 170 11.02 12.44 -15.70
CA SER A 170 11.82 13.37 -14.90
C SER A 170 12.21 12.82 -13.53
N TYR A 171 11.42 11.91 -12.94
CA TYR A 171 11.78 11.23 -11.70
C TYR A 171 13.06 10.40 -11.85
N TYR A 172 13.19 9.64 -12.95
CA TYR A 172 14.32 8.75 -13.22
C TYR A 172 15.58 9.50 -13.72
N GLU A 173 15.36 10.71 -14.23
CA GLU A 173 16.38 11.61 -14.73
C GLU A 173 16.96 12.53 -13.64
N ASP A 174 16.30 12.61 -12.47
CA ASP A 174 16.75 13.43 -11.34
C ASP A 174 18.14 12.98 -10.83
N PRO A 175 19.17 13.84 -10.93
CA PRO A 175 20.50 13.55 -10.42
C PRO A 175 20.53 13.32 -8.90
N ALA A 176 19.65 13.98 -8.14
CA ALA A 176 19.56 13.82 -6.69
C ALA A 176 19.04 12.43 -6.32
N LEU A 177 18.04 11.92 -7.06
CA LEU A 177 17.58 10.54 -6.90
C LEU A 177 18.73 9.56 -7.15
N ARG A 178 19.45 9.71 -8.27
CA ARG A 178 20.56 8.82 -8.64
C ARG A 178 21.67 8.81 -7.60
N ALA A 179 22.03 9.98 -7.07
CA ALA A 179 23.03 10.11 -6.02
C ALA A 179 22.58 9.41 -4.71
N ARG A 180 21.28 9.46 -4.40
CA ARG A 180 20.70 8.94 -3.16
C ARG A 180 20.49 7.43 -3.16
N ILE A 181 20.05 6.85 -4.28
CA ILE A 181 19.71 5.41 -4.35
C ILE A 181 20.92 4.50 -4.47
N GLY A 182 22.09 5.02 -4.86
CA GLY A 182 23.31 4.23 -5.05
C GLY A 182 23.08 2.99 -5.93
N THR A 183 23.73 1.88 -5.59
CA THR A 183 23.55 0.61 -6.31
C THR A 183 22.31 -0.14 -5.80
N VAL A 184 21.36 -0.37 -6.69
CA VAL A 184 20.18 -1.24 -6.47
C VAL A 184 20.24 -2.44 -7.41
N ARG A 185 19.37 -3.45 -7.22
CA ARG A 185 19.48 -4.71 -7.99
C ARG A 185 19.20 -4.59 -9.49
N ALA A 186 18.62 -3.48 -9.94
CA ALA A 186 18.22 -3.26 -11.32
C ALA A 186 18.71 -1.88 -11.80
N PRO A 187 19.13 -1.73 -13.06
CA PRO A 187 19.42 -0.41 -13.64
C PRO A 187 18.21 0.52 -13.55
N ILE A 188 18.46 1.82 -13.40
CA ILE A 188 17.38 2.82 -13.31
C ILE A 188 16.53 2.85 -14.59
N GLU A 189 17.13 2.46 -15.73
CA GLU A 189 16.47 2.31 -17.03
C GLU A 189 15.40 1.21 -17.02
N GLU A 190 15.68 0.06 -16.38
CA GLU A 190 14.69 -1.02 -16.24
C GLU A 190 13.54 -0.61 -15.30
N LEU A 191 13.86 0.14 -14.25
CA LEU A 191 12.87 0.72 -13.34
C LEU A 191 11.99 1.76 -14.06
N ARG A 192 12.60 2.60 -14.90
CA ARG A 192 11.92 3.61 -15.72
C ARG A 192 10.94 2.98 -16.70
N GLU A 193 11.37 1.98 -17.46
CA GLU A 193 10.52 1.24 -18.39
C GLU A 193 9.29 0.65 -17.68
N ARG A 194 9.48 0.20 -16.44
CA ARG A 194 8.41 -0.39 -15.62
C ARG A 194 7.63 0.60 -14.77
N ARG A 195 7.99 1.89 -14.75
CA ARG A 195 7.42 2.89 -13.83
C ARG A 195 7.55 2.49 -12.35
N ILE A 196 8.58 1.70 -12.01
CA ILE A 196 8.86 1.28 -10.63
C ILE A 196 9.63 2.41 -9.92
N LEU A 197 9.14 2.80 -8.75
CA LEU A 197 9.77 3.78 -7.87
C LEU A 197 10.83 3.11 -6.99
N VAL A 198 11.83 3.87 -6.57
CA VAL A 198 12.94 3.40 -5.74
C VAL A 198 13.25 4.39 -4.63
N ASP A 199 13.29 3.89 -3.40
CA ASP A 199 13.70 4.68 -2.24
C ASP A 199 14.78 3.97 -1.44
N ARG A 200 15.65 4.74 -0.79
CA ARG A 200 16.72 4.24 0.08
C ARG A 200 16.69 4.92 1.44
N ASP A 201 16.84 4.11 2.48
CA ASP A 201 17.08 4.52 3.86
C ASP A 201 18.43 3.95 4.37
N GLU A 202 18.70 4.12 5.66
CA GLU A 202 19.94 3.66 6.30
C GLU A 202 20.08 2.13 6.34
N ASP A 203 18.94 1.41 6.34
CA ASP A 203 18.89 -0.05 6.46
C ASP A 203 18.92 -0.75 5.09
N GLY A 204 18.62 -0.03 4.01
CA GLY A 204 18.67 -0.55 2.65
C GLY A 204 17.76 0.22 1.70
N TYR A 205 17.21 -0.45 0.69
CA TYR A 205 16.33 0.19 -0.28
C TYR A 205 15.05 -0.62 -0.50
N LEU A 206 14.07 0.01 -1.12
CA LEU A 206 12.82 -0.61 -1.52
C LEU A 206 12.43 -0.18 -2.93
N LEU A 207 11.69 -1.06 -3.60
CA LEU A 207 11.08 -0.82 -4.90
C LEU A 207 9.58 -0.89 -4.75
N GLN A 208 8.86 0.06 -5.35
CA GLN A 208 7.41 0.19 -5.21
C GLN A 208 6.75 0.54 -6.54
N ILE A 209 5.52 0.09 -6.74
CA ILE A 209 4.66 0.55 -7.83
C ILE A 209 3.21 0.36 -7.44
N PHE A 210 2.35 1.24 -7.94
CA PHE A 210 0.94 1.33 -7.55
C PHE A 210 0.06 1.05 -8.75
N THR A 211 -0.96 0.22 -8.57
CA THR A 211 -1.99 0.01 -9.60
C THR A 211 -2.84 1.26 -9.74
N LYS A 212 -3.55 1.40 -10.87
CA LYS A 212 -4.75 2.26 -10.88
C LYS A 212 -5.79 1.71 -9.89
N PRO A 213 -6.80 2.50 -9.49
CA PRO A 213 -7.95 2.00 -8.75
C PRO A 213 -8.57 0.77 -9.43
N VAL A 214 -8.94 -0.25 -8.65
CA VAL A 214 -9.51 -1.50 -9.19
C VAL A 214 -11.02 -1.43 -9.44
N GLN A 215 -11.56 -0.22 -9.33
CA GLN A 215 -12.93 0.17 -9.63
C GLN A 215 -12.94 1.58 -10.24
N ASP A 216 -14.06 1.98 -10.84
CA ASP A 216 -14.19 3.31 -11.46
C ASP A 216 -14.03 4.46 -10.45
N ARG A 217 -14.51 4.26 -9.20
CA ARG A 217 -14.35 5.24 -8.13
C ARG A 217 -12.88 5.36 -7.72
N PRO A 218 -12.31 6.57 -7.55
CA PRO A 218 -10.92 6.81 -7.10
C PRO A 218 -10.71 6.39 -5.64
N THR A 219 -10.78 5.09 -5.36
CA THR A 219 -10.85 4.56 -4.00
C THR A 219 -9.78 3.48 -3.79
N VAL A 220 -10.13 2.19 -3.88
CA VAL A 220 -9.18 1.12 -3.55
C VAL A 220 -8.22 0.84 -4.71
N PHE A 221 -6.92 0.77 -4.40
CA PHE A 221 -5.88 0.29 -5.31
C PHE A 221 -4.90 -0.64 -4.58
N PHE A 222 -3.92 -1.19 -5.31
CA PHE A 222 -2.88 -2.06 -4.74
C PHE A 222 -1.50 -1.48 -4.97
N GLU A 223 -0.58 -1.85 -4.10
CA GLU A 223 0.85 -1.59 -4.23
C GLU A 223 1.58 -2.92 -4.37
N LEU A 224 2.58 -2.99 -5.26
CA LEU A 224 3.62 -4.01 -5.21
C LEU A 224 4.85 -3.42 -4.56
N ILE A 225 5.42 -4.14 -3.60
CA ILE A 225 6.62 -3.71 -2.87
C ILE A 225 7.65 -4.84 -2.80
N GLU A 226 8.91 -4.51 -3.08
CA GLU A 226 10.06 -5.39 -2.90
C GLU A 226 11.09 -4.70 -2.01
N ARG A 227 11.39 -5.30 -0.86
CA ARG A 227 12.28 -4.73 0.15
C ARG A 227 13.65 -5.39 0.11
N HIS A 228 14.69 -4.57 0.14
CA HIS A 228 16.10 -4.96 0.28
C HIS A 228 16.69 -4.27 1.50
N GLY A 229 16.33 -4.76 2.69
CA GLY A 229 16.76 -4.20 3.98
C GLY A 229 15.85 -3.10 4.51
N SER A 230 15.41 -2.16 3.66
CA SER A 230 14.60 -1.01 4.08
C SER A 230 13.34 -1.42 4.83
N LEU A 231 13.17 -0.84 6.02
CA LEU A 231 11.98 -0.96 6.86
C LEU A 231 11.01 0.22 6.70
N GLY A 232 11.41 1.25 5.96
CA GLY A 232 10.62 2.45 5.71
C GLY A 232 9.41 2.22 4.78
N PHE A 233 8.75 3.32 4.41
CA PHE A 233 7.56 3.32 3.55
C PHE A 233 7.79 4.05 2.22
N GLY A 234 9.04 4.40 1.92
CA GLY A 234 9.37 5.12 0.71
C GLY A 234 9.11 6.62 0.84
N LYS A 235 9.61 7.29 1.90
CA LYS A 235 9.43 8.76 2.09
C LYS A 235 9.75 9.54 0.81
N GLY A 236 10.85 9.19 0.13
CA GLY A 236 11.23 9.82 -1.12
C GLY A 236 10.34 9.45 -2.31
N ASN A 237 9.70 8.28 -2.26
CA ASN A 237 8.74 7.84 -3.27
C ASN A 237 7.37 8.49 -3.10
N PHE A 238 6.97 8.83 -1.87
CA PHE A 238 5.65 9.42 -1.61
C PHE A 238 5.41 10.67 -2.46
N LYS A 239 6.37 11.59 -2.56
CA LYS A 239 6.21 12.77 -3.43
C LYS A 239 5.93 12.37 -4.89
N ALA A 240 6.72 11.47 -5.46
CA ALA A 240 6.54 11.01 -6.84
C ALA A 240 5.22 10.28 -7.05
N LEU A 241 4.80 9.47 -6.07
CA LEU A 241 3.50 8.81 -6.03
C LEU A 241 2.36 9.82 -6.02
N PHE A 242 2.43 10.83 -5.15
CA PHE A 242 1.39 11.86 -5.06
C PHE A 242 1.28 12.65 -6.33
N GLU A 243 2.39 13.07 -6.93
CA GLU A 243 2.34 13.75 -8.22
C GLU A 243 1.78 12.84 -9.35
N ALA A 244 2.00 11.52 -9.30
CA ALA A 244 1.42 10.58 -10.26
C ALA A 244 -0.09 10.42 -10.05
N ILE A 245 -0.52 10.39 -8.80
CA ILE A 245 -1.94 10.35 -8.40
C ILE A 245 -2.64 11.66 -8.77
N GLU A 246 -2.08 12.82 -8.43
CA GLU A 246 -2.65 14.14 -8.72
C GLU A 246 -2.88 14.33 -10.21
N ARG A 247 -1.95 13.87 -11.06
CA ARG A 247 -2.16 13.85 -12.52
C ARG A 247 -3.37 13.03 -12.93
N GLU A 248 -3.61 11.92 -12.25
CA GLU A 248 -4.78 11.08 -12.50
C GLU A 248 -6.07 11.71 -11.95
N GLN A 249 -6.00 12.48 -10.86
CA GLN A 249 -7.12 13.28 -10.35
C GLN A 249 -7.48 14.45 -11.27
N GLU A 250 -6.46 15.13 -11.80
CA GLU A 250 -6.63 16.21 -12.77
C GLU A 250 -7.33 15.68 -14.04
N ARG A 251 -6.94 14.49 -14.52
CA ARG A 251 -7.63 13.79 -15.62
C ARG A 251 -9.10 13.49 -15.32
N ARG A 252 -9.46 13.29 -14.04
CA ARG A 252 -10.84 13.09 -13.59
C ARG A 252 -11.59 14.39 -13.34
N GLY A 253 -10.89 15.54 -13.32
CA GLY A 253 -11.46 16.86 -13.03
C GLY A 253 -11.68 17.14 -11.54
N ASN A 254 -10.97 16.43 -10.65
CA ASN A 254 -11.19 16.48 -9.20
C ASN A 254 -10.08 17.21 -8.40
N LEU A 255 -9.09 17.81 -9.09
CA LEU A 255 -7.93 18.47 -8.50
C LEU A 255 -8.07 19.99 -8.34
#